data_AF-A0AA45WV65-F1
#
_entry.id   AF-A0AA45WV65-F1
#
_cell.length_a   1.000
_cell.length_b   1.000
_cell.length_c   1.000
_cell.angle_alpha   90.00
_cell.angle_beta   90.00
_cell.angle_gamma   90.00
#
_symmetry.space_group_name_H-M   'P 1'
#
loop_
_entity.id
_entity.type
_entity.pdbx_description
1 polymer ?
#
loop_
_entity_poly.entity_id
_entity_poly.type
_entity_poly.pdbx_seq_one_letter_code
_entity_poly.pdbx_strand_id
1 'polypeptide(L)'
;MLKQLYQKSLHNLPRTAALRVFRLKVLALTLVMMVLLAAPVPAEAWGYAEYNGLVHRSGRVIPLPDGYVLEADPDGPTLENDPREGFQEGLIPVRETDSGLYGYMNMEGEIVIAPQFTLAQPFSEGLAAVALDEWFQQWGWINPQGKMVIEPIYDAGGSFREGAAWASVYLGETLAEDPAYGFLRPDGSLLTHFKYYLAGDFREGMAPVCELLQWGFVNLEGEEIVPPQYDWVSSFVEGVAVVRLYDSHGLVNRQGDLLWLKDYDTLSDFYEGYGVASRGEDHCIVTLDGREIPLEPPIQGLLYFNADRGEGFRYGMLPVIAADGTQGYADLSGRLVISGPYEQVFGFRNGLSGVMMFTDETSQINHEQFQQVVGFIDLEGAMVIDPVFPMAGSYNEGLCPVMNTERRWGAINMWGQWVIDPVFLEMGAFVSDYAPVVLPPDWVAAASVTVTPDTTNRSDEENEKNEGNDVDIGNETANNHSLTKQSGLVGWLIPGLVLMVLVTGTGMWLKRKS
;
A
#
# COMPACT_ATOMS: atom_id res chain seq x y z
N MET A 1 -13.21 38.36 7.62
CA MET A 1 -13.46 39.45 6.63
C MET A 1 -14.23 38.95 5.41
N LEU A 2 -13.69 38.02 4.61
CA LEU A 2 -14.34 37.45 3.40
C LEU A 2 -15.82 37.06 3.58
N LYS A 3 -16.19 36.36 4.66
CA LYS A 3 -17.57 35.93 4.96
C LYS A 3 -18.60 37.09 5.06
N GLN A 4 -18.16 38.31 5.39
CA GLN A 4 -19.01 39.52 5.39
C GLN A 4 -19.10 40.23 4.04
N LEU A 5 -18.06 40.12 3.18
CA LEU A 5 -18.13 40.58 1.79
C LEU A 5 -19.06 39.68 0.96
N TYR A 6 -19.02 38.37 1.23
CA TYR A 6 -19.89 37.36 0.60
C TYR A 6 -21.39 37.71 0.76
N GLN A 7 -21.85 37.90 2.01
CA GLN A 7 -23.26 38.20 2.31
C GLN A 7 -23.78 39.48 1.64
N LYS A 8 -22.95 40.52 1.48
CA LYS A 8 -23.36 41.78 0.81
C LYS A 8 -23.54 41.66 -0.70
N SER A 9 -23.00 40.63 -1.35
CA SER A 9 -23.03 40.51 -2.82
C SER A 9 -24.30 39.86 -3.38
N LEU A 10 -24.97 39.00 -2.60
CA LEU A 10 -26.03 38.11 -3.11
C LEU A 10 -27.45 38.71 -3.12
N HIS A 11 -27.70 39.83 -2.41
CA HIS A 11 -29.06 40.36 -2.24
C HIS A 11 -29.69 41.03 -3.48
N ASN A 12 -28.91 41.42 -4.49
CA ASN A 12 -29.38 42.20 -5.64
C ASN A 12 -29.22 41.50 -7.00
N LEU A 13 -28.93 40.19 -7.02
CA LEU A 13 -28.81 39.42 -8.27
C LEU A 13 -30.06 38.56 -8.51
N PRO A 14 -30.65 38.55 -9.74
CA PRO A 14 -31.70 37.60 -10.06
C PRO A 14 -31.16 36.16 -9.98
N ARG A 15 -31.98 35.22 -9.50
CA ARG A 15 -31.55 33.85 -9.16
C ARG A 15 -30.76 33.14 -10.27
N THR A 16 -31.12 33.35 -11.54
CA THR A 16 -30.42 32.78 -12.70
C THR A 16 -29.00 33.32 -12.90
N ALA A 17 -28.75 34.60 -12.57
CA ALA A 17 -27.42 35.20 -12.59
C ALA A 17 -26.59 34.74 -11.39
N ALA A 18 -27.20 34.65 -10.20
CA ALA A 18 -26.55 34.13 -9.00
C ALA A 18 -26.07 32.68 -9.21
N LEU A 19 -26.90 31.81 -9.79
CA LEU A 19 -26.54 30.42 -10.08
C LEU A 19 -25.38 30.31 -11.08
N ARG A 20 -25.36 31.15 -12.13
CA ARG A 20 -24.26 31.20 -13.11
C ARG A 20 -22.96 31.69 -12.49
N VAL A 21 -23.00 32.73 -11.66
CA VAL A 21 -21.82 33.25 -10.95
C VAL A 21 -21.32 32.28 -9.87
N PHE A 22 -22.21 31.50 -9.26
CA PHE A 22 -21.83 30.41 -8.36
C PHE A 22 -21.13 29.28 -9.13
N ARG A 23 -21.75 28.73 -10.18
CA ARG A 23 -21.16 27.68 -11.02
C ARG A 23 -19.80 28.09 -11.59
N LEU A 24 -19.66 29.28 -12.19
CA LEU A 24 -18.38 29.78 -12.70
C LEU A 24 -17.29 29.95 -11.62
N LYS A 25 -17.66 30.19 -10.36
CA LYS A 25 -16.70 30.35 -9.25
C LYS A 25 -16.36 29.03 -8.56
N VAL A 26 -17.28 28.08 -8.52
CA VAL A 26 -16.96 26.69 -8.16
C VAL A 26 -16.04 26.09 -9.21
N LEU A 27 -16.36 26.26 -10.50
CA LEU A 27 -15.51 25.84 -11.61
C LEU A 27 -14.11 26.49 -11.54
N ALA A 28 -14.02 27.80 -11.31
CA ALA A 28 -12.71 28.46 -11.18
C ALA A 28 -11.92 28.05 -9.92
N LEU A 29 -12.59 27.63 -8.83
CA LEU A 29 -11.90 27.18 -7.61
C LEU A 29 -11.47 25.72 -7.70
N THR A 30 -12.27 24.87 -8.34
CA THR A 30 -11.91 23.48 -8.68
C THR A 30 -10.82 23.45 -9.74
N LEU A 31 -10.88 24.29 -10.78
CA LEU A 31 -9.80 24.42 -11.77
C LEU A 31 -8.48 24.89 -11.12
N VAL A 32 -8.52 25.72 -10.07
CA VAL A 32 -7.30 26.11 -9.33
C VAL A 32 -6.78 24.99 -8.43
N MET A 33 -7.64 24.12 -7.87
CA MET A 33 -7.20 22.87 -7.23
C MET A 33 -6.63 21.89 -8.26
N MET A 34 -7.29 21.74 -9.41
CA MET A 34 -6.86 20.85 -10.50
C MET A 34 -5.54 21.31 -11.11
N VAL A 35 -5.29 22.61 -11.30
CA VAL A 35 -3.97 23.13 -11.74
C VAL A 35 -2.88 22.96 -10.67
N LEU A 36 -3.24 22.74 -9.40
CA LEU A 36 -2.32 22.32 -8.34
C LEU A 36 -2.13 20.80 -8.26
N LEU A 37 -2.95 20.01 -8.95
CA LEU A 37 -2.88 18.54 -9.06
C LEU A 37 -2.38 18.05 -10.44
N ALA A 38 -2.44 18.91 -11.47
CA ALA A 38 -2.11 18.62 -12.87
C ALA A 38 -0.79 19.29 -13.32
N ALA A 39 -0.01 19.85 -12.40
CA ALA A 39 1.43 19.86 -12.58
C ALA A 39 1.92 18.42 -12.33
N PRO A 40 2.82 17.85 -13.16
CA PRO A 40 3.39 16.55 -12.87
C PRO A 40 4.13 16.62 -11.53
N VAL A 41 3.57 15.96 -10.52
CA VAL A 41 4.18 15.79 -9.21
C VAL A 41 5.39 14.86 -9.41
N PRO A 42 6.65 15.32 -9.24
CA PRO A 42 7.79 14.44 -9.38
C PRO A 42 7.70 13.32 -8.34
N ALA A 43 8.24 12.13 -8.66
CA ALA A 43 8.15 10.94 -7.78
C ALA A 43 8.59 11.24 -6.33
N GLU A 44 9.58 12.13 -6.17
CA GLU A 44 10.05 12.76 -4.92
C GLU A 44 8.94 13.20 -3.94
N ALA A 45 7.76 13.58 -4.45
CA ALA A 45 6.66 14.14 -3.66
C ALA A 45 5.51 13.15 -3.38
N TRP A 46 5.62 11.90 -3.85
CA TRP A 46 4.73 10.79 -3.43
C TRP A 46 5.29 10.00 -2.23
N GLY A 47 6.57 10.18 -1.89
CA GLY A 47 7.20 9.50 -0.75
C GLY A 47 7.69 8.08 -1.06
N TYR A 48 7.71 7.68 -2.34
CA TYR A 48 8.34 6.43 -2.78
C TYR A 48 9.81 6.38 -2.35
N ALA A 49 10.23 5.23 -1.82
CA ALA A 49 11.62 4.96 -1.49
C ALA A 49 12.32 4.19 -2.63
N GLU A 50 13.60 4.47 -2.86
CA GLU A 50 14.44 3.74 -3.81
C GLU A 50 15.05 2.51 -3.14
N TYR A 51 14.59 1.33 -3.54
CA TYR A 51 15.08 0.04 -3.07
C TYR A 51 16.07 -0.59 -4.06
N ASN A 52 17.11 -1.24 -3.54
CA ASN A 52 18.18 -1.88 -4.33
C ASN A 52 18.21 -3.41 -4.15
N GLY A 53 17.17 -3.99 -3.56
CA GLY A 53 16.94 -5.43 -3.49
C GLY A 53 15.50 -5.79 -3.12
N LEU A 54 15.18 -7.07 -3.27
CA LEU A 54 14.02 -7.72 -2.69
C LEU A 54 14.46 -8.74 -1.65
N VAL A 55 13.55 -9.08 -0.73
CA VAL A 55 13.65 -10.31 0.05
C VAL A 55 12.34 -11.10 -0.03
N HIS A 56 12.44 -12.36 -0.46
CA HIS A 56 11.35 -13.32 -0.36
C HIS A 56 11.11 -13.69 1.10
N ARG A 57 9.86 -13.98 1.47
CA ARG A 57 9.42 -14.42 2.82
C ARG A 57 10.20 -15.58 3.44
N SER A 58 10.98 -16.34 2.65
CA SER A 58 11.89 -17.38 3.13
C SER A 58 13.31 -16.89 3.47
N GLY A 59 13.55 -15.58 3.49
CA GLY A 59 14.88 -14.98 3.63
C GLY A 59 15.77 -15.04 2.37
N ARG A 60 15.22 -15.40 1.20
CA ARG A 60 15.97 -15.32 -0.08
C ARG A 60 16.05 -13.86 -0.53
N VAL A 61 17.19 -13.22 -0.26
CA VAL A 61 17.52 -11.88 -0.78
C VAL A 61 17.86 -11.96 -2.27
N ILE A 62 17.31 -11.04 -3.05
CA ILE A 62 17.57 -10.86 -4.49
C ILE A 62 18.02 -9.41 -4.67
N PRO A 63 19.33 -9.12 -4.78
CA PRO A 63 19.81 -7.79 -5.13
C PRO A 63 19.34 -7.38 -6.53
N LEU A 64 19.04 -6.10 -6.73
CA LEU A 64 18.92 -5.55 -8.08
C LEU A 64 20.32 -5.46 -8.73
N PRO A 65 20.41 -5.48 -10.07
CA PRO A 65 21.66 -5.21 -10.78
C PRO A 65 22.25 -3.82 -10.47
N ASP A 66 23.57 -3.68 -10.56
CA ASP A 66 24.25 -2.38 -10.42
C ASP A 66 23.65 -1.36 -11.40
N GLY A 67 23.22 -0.20 -10.87
CA GLY A 67 22.57 0.86 -11.66
C GLY A 67 21.05 0.72 -11.83
N TYR A 68 20.39 -0.18 -11.09
CA TYR A 68 18.94 -0.35 -11.09
C TYR A 68 18.33 -0.10 -9.70
N VAL A 69 17.16 0.53 -9.67
CA VAL A 69 16.34 0.77 -8.47
C VAL A 69 14.89 0.36 -8.68
N LEU A 70 14.23 -0.02 -7.59
CA LEU A 70 12.79 -0.22 -7.50
C LEU A 70 12.19 0.94 -6.70
N GLU A 71 11.23 1.66 -7.29
CA GLU A 71 10.38 2.59 -6.55
C GLU A 71 9.15 1.83 -6.03
N ALA A 72 8.92 1.84 -4.70
CA ALA A 72 7.78 1.19 -4.07
C ALA A 72 7.29 1.97 -2.85
N ASP A 73 5.99 1.86 -2.52
CA ASP A 73 5.43 2.46 -1.30
C ASP A 73 5.99 1.69 -0.08
N PRO A 74 6.65 2.36 0.89
CA PRO A 74 7.17 1.71 2.09
C PRO A 74 6.08 1.04 2.95
N ASP A 75 4.87 1.59 2.98
CA ASP A 75 3.73 0.99 3.70
C ASP A 75 3.10 -0.18 2.92
N GLY A 76 3.49 -0.36 1.66
CA GLY A 76 2.91 -1.32 0.72
C GLY A 76 1.70 -0.77 -0.05
N PRO A 77 1.14 -1.53 -1.00
CA PRO A 77 -0.03 -1.13 -1.78
C PRO A 77 -1.23 -0.80 -0.90
N THR A 78 -1.78 0.40 -1.09
CA THR A 78 -3.10 0.81 -0.61
C THR A 78 -4.20 -0.13 -1.14
N LEU A 79 -5.35 -0.19 -0.44
CA LEU A 79 -6.54 -0.91 -0.88
C LEU A 79 -7.18 -0.37 -2.17
N GLU A 80 -6.81 0.81 -2.66
CA GLU A 80 -7.18 1.28 -4.01
C GLU A 80 -6.40 0.52 -5.10
N ASN A 81 -5.16 0.13 -4.82
CA ASN A 81 -4.49 -0.94 -5.55
C ASN A 81 -4.98 -2.29 -5.00
N ASP A 82 -4.71 -3.39 -5.70
CA ASP A 82 -4.84 -4.72 -5.12
C ASP A 82 -3.54 -5.06 -4.38
N PRO A 83 -3.58 -5.58 -3.14
CA PRO A 83 -2.37 -5.96 -2.38
C PRO A 83 -1.59 -7.15 -2.96
N ARG A 84 -1.82 -7.50 -4.23
CA ARG A 84 -1.09 -8.50 -5.03
C ARG A 84 -0.35 -7.88 -6.23
N GLU A 85 -0.77 -6.72 -6.73
CA GLU A 85 -0.39 -6.19 -8.06
C GLU A 85 1.11 -5.90 -8.22
N GLY A 86 1.79 -5.38 -7.19
CA GLY A 86 3.19 -4.94 -7.30
C GLY A 86 4.22 -6.02 -7.69
N PHE A 87 3.88 -7.30 -7.53
CA PHE A 87 4.79 -8.45 -7.76
C PHE A 87 4.13 -9.61 -8.51
N GLN A 88 2.90 -9.42 -9.02
CA GLN A 88 2.20 -10.49 -9.73
C GLN A 88 2.87 -10.85 -11.06
N GLU A 89 2.62 -12.10 -11.50
CA GLU A 89 3.13 -12.68 -12.75
C GLU A 89 4.67 -12.80 -12.90
N GLY A 90 5.44 -12.44 -11.87
CA GLY A 90 6.86 -12.76 -11.77
C GLY A 90 7.81 -11.78 -12.48
N LEU A 91 7.31 -10.64 -12.94
CA LEU A 91 8.10 -9.52 -13.47
C LEU A 91 7.74 -8.23 -12.74
N ILE A 92 8.75 -7.50 -12.24
CA ILE A 92 8.57 -6.19 -11.62
C ILE A 92 9.18 -5.07 -12.46
N PRO A 93 8.57 -3.86 -12.50
CA PRO A 93 9.18 -2.69 -13.11
C PRO A 93 10.40 -2.26 -12.29
N VAL A 94 11.49 -1.91 -12.97
CA VAL A 94 12.73 -1.37 -12.36
C VAL A 94 13.27 -0.23 -13.21
N ARG A 95 13.74 0.85 -12.56
CA ARG A 95 14.34 2.01 -13.23
C ARG A 95 15.85 1.87 -13.28
N GLU A 96 16.43 2.10 -14.46
CA GLU A 96 17.88 2.25 -14.62
C GLU A 96 18.30 3.70 -14.28
N THR A 97 19.25 3.86 -13.36
CA THR A 97 19.62 5.17 -12.79
C THR A 97 20.32 6.09 -13.80
N ASP A 98 21.01 5.52 -14.79
CA ASP A 98 21.79 6.28 -15.77
C ASP A 98 20.93 6.85 -16.92
N SER A 99 19.82 6.18 -17.26
CA SER A 99 18.90 6.59 -18.33
C SER A 99 17.58 7.18 -17.81
N GLY A 100 17.20 6.86 -16.58
CA GLY A 100 15.88 7.17 -16.02
C GLY A 100 14.75 6.27 -16.54
N LEU A 101 15.05 5.35 -17.47
CA LEU A 101 14.05 4.52 -18.14
C LEU A 101 13.73 3.25 -17.34
N TYR A 102 12.49 2.79 -17.50
CA TYR A 102 11.99 1.54 -16.93
C TYR A 102 12.21 0.36 -17.87
N GLY A 103 12.69 -0.74 -17.27
CA GLY A 103 12.64 -2.10 -17.78
C GLY A 103 11.89 -3.00 -16.80
N TYR A 104 11.97 -4.32 -17.00
CA TYR A 104 11.40 -5.31 -16.08
C TYR A 104 12.39 -6.41 -15.71
N MET A 105 12.39 -6.76 -14.43
CA MET A 105 13.26 -7.77 -13.81
C MET A 105 12.44 -8.97 -13.33
N ASN A 106 12.99 -10.18 -13.43
CA ASN A 106 12.37 -11.37 -12.84
C ASN A 106 12.74 -11.55 -11.35
N MET A 107 12.09 -12.52 -10.69
CA MET A 107 12.33 -12.88 -9.29
C MET A 107 13.67 -13.61 -9.05
N GLU A 108 14.52 -13.70 -10.06
CA GLU A 108 15.89 -14.23 -9.99
C GLU A 108 16.95 -13.10 -10.07
N GLY A 109 16.53 -11.85 -10.30
CA GLY A 109 17.41 -10.68 -10.42
C GLY A 109 17.87 -10.36 -11.85
N GLU A 110 17.30 -11.01 -12.86
CA GLU A 110 17.66 -10.84 -14.27
C GLU A 110 16.74 -9.82 -14.95
N ILE A 111 17.31 -8.87 -15.70
CA ILE A 111 16.54 -7.95 -16.55
C ILE A 111 16.01 -8.73 -17.77
N VAL A 112 14.71 -9.01 -17.77
CA VAL A 112 14.02 -9.74 -18.86
C VAL A 112 13.60 -8.79 -19.98
N ILE A 113 13.22 -7.55 -19.63
CA ILE A 113 12.87 -6.50 -20.58
C ILE A 113 13.79 -5.32 -20.30
N ALA A 114 14.69 -4.99 -21.23
CA ALA A 114 15.66 -3.91 -21.07
C ALA A 114 14.97 -2.53 -20.96
N PRO A 115 15.59 -1.54 -20.27
CA PRO A 115 15.07 -0.19 -20.16
C PRO A 115 14.77 0.45 -21.51
N GLN A 116 13.50 0.83 -21.69
CA GLN A 116 13.02 1.48 -22.92
C GLN A 116 11.72 2.27 -22.73
N PHE A 117 11.09 2.20 -21.55
CA PHE A 117 9.83 2.87 -21.24
C PHE A 117 10.09 4.09 -20.34
N THR A 118 9.35 5.18 -20.53
CA THR A 118 9.46 6.37 -19.68
C THR A 118 8.70 6.22 -18.38
N LEU A 119 7.62 5.41 -18.38
CA LEU A 119 6.87 4.94 -17.22
C LEU A 119 6.46 3.49 -17.43
N ALA A 120 6.36 2.72 -16.35
CA ALA A 120 5.95 1.31 -16.37
C ALA A 120 5.13 0.96 -15.12
N GLN A 121 3.95 0.35 -15.31
CA GLN A 121 3.16 -0.27 -14.25
C GLN A 121 3.54 -1.74 -14.06
N PRO A 122 3.17 -2.39 -12.94
CA PRO A 122 3.30 -3.84 -12.79
C PRO A 122 2.51 -4.65 -13.84
N PHE A 123 2.77 -5.95 -13.91
CA PHE A 123 1.97 -6.88 -14.71
C PHE A 123 0.69 -7.31 -13.98
N SER A 124 -0.44 -7.23 -14.69
CA SER A 124 -1.73 -7.77 -14.25
C SER A 124 -2.49 -8.39 -15.43
N GLU A 125 -3.07 -9.56 -15.22
CA GLU A 125 -3.84 -10.34 -16.20
C GLU A 125 -3.13 -10.58 -17.55
N GLY A 126 -1.81 -10.76 -17.52
CA GLY A 126 -0.96 -11.01 -18.68
C GLY A 126 -0.44 -9.77 -19.40
N LEU A 127 -0.70 -8.56 -18.88
CA LEU A 127 -0.35 -7.29 -19.51
C LEU A 127 0.19 -6.25 -18.50
N ALA A 128 1.08 -5.37 -18.95
CA ALA A 128 1.53 -4.20 -18.18
C ALA A 128 1.39 -2.92 -19.01
N ALA A 129 0.89 -1.85 -18.41
CA ALA A 129 0.80 -0.54 -19.03
C ALA A 129 2.18 0.15 -19.04
N VAL A 130 2.61 0.68 -20.18
CA VAL A 130 3.91 1.34 -20.36
C VAL A 130 3.80 2.58 -21.24
N ALA A 131 4.58 3.61 -20.93
CA ALA A 131 4.69 4.82 -21.75
C ALA A 131 6.00 4.82 -22.56
N LEU A 132 5.96 5.32 -23.80
CA LEU A 132 7.15 5.52 -24.64
C LEU A 132 7.71 6.96 -24.65
N ASP A 133 6.92 7.95 -24.23
CA ASP A 133 7.26 9.36 -24.31
C ASP A 133 6.67 10.12 -23.10
N GLU A 134 7.46 10.95 -22.43
CA GLU A 134 7.04 11.74 -21.24
C GLU A 134 6.12 12.92 -21.59
N TRP A 135 6.29 13.48 -22.79
CA TRP A 135 5.71 14.76 -23.23
C TRP A 135 4.40 14.56 -23.98
N PHE A 136 4.31 13.47 -24.73
CA PHE A 136 3.12 13.03 -25.45
C PHE A 136 2.43 11.84 -24.80
N GLN A 137 2.91 11.42 -23.61
CA GLN A 137 2.32 10.39 -22.73
C GLN A 137 1.79 9.18 -23.50
N GLN A 138 2.60 8.60 -24.38
CA GLN A 138 2.15 7.53 -25.29
C GLN A 138 2.08 6.19 -24.56
N TRP A 139 0.97 5.94 -23.87
CA TRP A 139 0.68 4.69 -23.15
C TRP A 139 0.13 3.61 -24.07
N GLY A 140 0.71 2.42 -23.95
CA GLY A 140 0.24 1.16 -24.54
C GLY A 140 0.42 0.01 -23.55
N TRP A 141 0.11 -1.22 -23.96
CA TRP A 141 0.25 -2.41 -23.10
C TRP A 141 1.13 -3.47 -23.74
N ILE A 142 2.10 -3.96 -22.97
CA ILE A 142 3.03 -5.04 -23.34
C ILE A 142 2.64 -6.35 -22.66
N ASN A 143 3.08 -7.47 -23.25
CA ASN A 143 3.08 -8.78 -22.59
C ASN A 143 4.41 -9.07 -21.85
N PRO A 144 4.52 -10.16 -21.06
CA PRO A 144 5.76 -10.55 -20.35
C PRO A 144 6.96 -10.94 -21.23
N GLN A 145 6.94 -10.65 -22.54
CA GLN A 145 8.10 -10.73 -23.44
C GLN A 145 8.49 -9.34 -23.98
N GLY A 146 7.97 -8.26 -23.38
CA GLY A 146 8.21 -6.87 -23.80
C GLY A 146 7.58 -6.50 -25.14
N LYS A 147 6.69 -7.33 -25.68
CA LYS A 147 6.04 -7.08 -26.97
C LYS A 147 4.72 -6.36 -26.77
N MET A 148 4.52 -5.25 -27.48
CA MET A 148 3.23 -4.56 -27.58
C MET A 148 2.11 -5.52 -28.00
N VAL A 149 1.01 -5.45 -27.26
CA VAL A 149 -0.29 -6.10 -27.54
C VAL A 149 -1.32 -5.02 -27.89
N ILE A 150 -1.29 -3.91 -27.16
CA ILE A 150 -2.08 -2.71 -27.43
C ILE A 150 -1.08 -1.58 -27.76
N GLU A 151 -1.23 -0.96 -28.94
CA GLU A 151 -0.29 0.06 -29.43
C GLU A 151 -0.30 1.33 -28.55
N PRO A 152 0.84 2.02 -28.41
CA PRO A 152 0.98 3.18 -27.53
C PRO A 152 0.38 4.46 -28.15
N ILE A 153 -0.93 4.62 -28.03
CA ILE A 153 -1.73 5.70 -28.64
C ILE A 153 -2.70 6.41 -27.67
N TYR A 154 -2.63 6.10 -26.38
CA TYR A 154 -3.50 6.61 -25.33
C TYR A 154 -2.71 7.53 -24.40
N ASP A 155 -3.33 8.57 -23.85
CA ASP A 155 -2.65 9.58 -23.02
C ASP A 155 -2.44 9.12 -21.57
N ALA A 156 -3.24 8.16 -21.10
CA ALA A 156 -3.03 7.42 -19.86
C ALA A 156 -3.72 6.04 -19.95
N GLY A 157 -3.27 5.10 -19.11
CA GLY A 157 -3.86 3.76 -19.00
C GLY A 157 -3.73 3.18 -17.60
N GLY A 158 -4.71 2.38 -17.20
CA GLY A 158 -4.68 1.57 -15.98
C GLY A 158 -4.15 0.16 -16.19
N SER A 159 -4.01 -0.58 -15.09
CA SER A 159 -3.73 -2.01 -15.11
C SER A 159 -4.98 -2.80 -15.53
N PHE A 160 -4.80 -4.00 -16.06
CA PHE A 160 -5.93 -4.90 -16.38
C PHE A 160 -6.46 -5.57 -15.11
N ARG A 161 -7.79 -5.52 -14.93
CA ARG A 161 -8.49 -6.09 -13.78
C ARG A 161 -9.87 -6.58 -14.21
N GLU A 162 -10.20 -7.82 -13.85
CA GLU A 162 -11.45 -8.51 -14.19
C GLU A 162 -11.74 -8.59 -15.71
N GLY A 163 -10.69 -8.53 -16.54
CA GLY A 163 -10.77 -8.60 -18.00
C GLY A 163 -10.91 -7.25 -18.71
N ALA A 164 -10.68 -6.12 -18.02
CA ALA A 164 -10.68 -4.78 -18.63
C ALA A 164 -9.69 -3.81 -17.96
N ALA A 165 -9.30 -2.75 -18.67
CA ALA A 165 -8.51 -1.63 -18.16
C ALA A 165 -9.14 -0.30 -18.63
N TRP A 166 -9.03 0.76 -17.84
CA TRP A 166 -9.34 2.10 -18.35
C TRP A 166 -8.18 2.66 -19.18
N ALA A 167 -8.52 3.53 -20.13
CA ALA A 167 -7.60 4.34 -20.90
C ALA A 167 -8.19 5.73 -21.09
N SER A 168 -7.36 6.72 -21.44
CA SER A 168 -7.81 8.08 -21.77
C SER A 168 -7.27 8.56 -23.11
N VAL A 169 -8.01 9.47 -23.76
CA VAL A 169 -7.61 10.13 -25.01
C VAL A 169 -8.02 11.61 -25.03
N TYR A 170 -7.14 12.52 -25.45
CA TYR A 170 -7.52 13.90 -25.77
C TYR A 170 -8.35 13.95 -27.07
N LEU A 171 -9.64 14.23 -26.95
CA LEU A 171 -10.55 14.36 -28.10
C LEU A 171 -10.57 15.76 -28.73
N GLY A 172 -9.93 16.75 -28.10
CA GLY A 172 -9.90 18.15 -28.54
C GLY A 172 -8.77 18.47 -29.51
N GLU A 173 -8.90 19.57 -30.27
CA GLU A 173 -7.82 20.08 -31.14
C GLU A 173 -6.61 20.65 -30.36
N THR A 174 -6.69 20.72 -29.03
CA THR A 174 -5.63 21.24 -28.15
C THR A 174 -5.59 20.51 -26.80
N LEU A 175 -4.40 20.44 -26.18
CA LEU A 175 -4.15 19.92 -24.81
C LEU A 175 -4.76 20.78 -23.68
N ALA A 176 -5.80 21.57 -23.97
CA ALA A 176 -6.52 22.43 -23.04
C ALA A 176 -8.00 22.01 -22.86
N GLU A 177 -8.42 20.92 -23.50
CA GLU A 177 -9.67 20.21 -23.22
C GLU A 177 -9.35 18.97 -22.39
N ASP A 178 -10.25 18.57 -21.48
CA ASP A 178 -10.03 17.42 -20.60
C ASP A 178 -9.98 16.09 -21.39
N PRO A 179 -9.14 15.11 -21.01
CA PRO A 179 -9.06 13.83 -21.69
C PRO A 179 -10.31 12.98 -21.41
N ALA A 180 -10.79 12.27 -22.43
CA ALA A 180 -11.97 11.42 -22.34
C ALA A 180 -11.56 9.98 -22.01
N TYR A 181 -12.14 9.44 -20.93
CA TYR A 181 -11.90 8.09 -20.44
C TYR A 181 -12.89 7.08 -21.04
N GLY A 182 -12.43 5.83 -21.13
CA GLY A 182 -13.18 4.68 -21.61
C GLY A 182 -12.39 3.38 -21.35
N PHE A 183 -13.01 2.22 -21.56
CA PHE A 183 -12.41 0.93 -21.21
C PHE A 183 -12.00 0.10 -22.43
N LEU A 184 -10.91 -0.64 -22.27
CA LEU A 184 -10.34 -1.59 -23.22
C LEU A 184 -10.42 -3.02 -22.67
N ARG A 185 -10.50 -4.01 -23.56
CA ARG A 185 -10.23 -5.43 -23.26
C ARG A 185 -8.77 -5.78 -23.57
N PRO A 186 -8.22 -6.92 -23.07
CA PRO A 186 -6.83 -7.33 -23.30
C PRO A 186 -6.41 -7.51 -24.78
N ASP A 187 -7.35 -7.56 -25.72
CA ASP A 187 -7.09 -7.59 -27.17
C ASP A 187 -7.06 -6.19 -27.83
N GLY A 188 -7.16 -5.12 -27.02
CA GLY A 188 -7.28 -3.74 -27.49
C GLY A 188 -8.68 -3.36 -28.01
N SER A 189 -9.67 -4.26 -27.94
CA SER A 189 -11.04 -3.91 -28.34
C SER A 189 -11.70 -3.00 -27.30
N LEU A 190 -12.45 -2.00 -27.77
CA LEU A 190 -13.21 -1.10 -26.90
C LEU A 190 -14.30 -1.87 -26.15
N LEU A 191 -14.28 -1.77 -24.82
CA LEU A 191 -15.39 -2.14 -23.95
C LEU A 191 -16.42 -1.00 -23.88
N THR A 192 -15.96 0.24 -23.73
CA THR A 192 -16.78 1.44 -23.85
C THR A 192 -16.20 2.41 -24.88
N HIS A 193 -16.98 3.41 -25.30
CA HIS A 193 -16.44 4.55 -26.03
C HIS A 193 -15.74 5.51 -25.05
N PHE A 194 -14.73 6.25 -25.53
CA PHE A 194 -14.14 7.37 -24.80
C PHE A 194 -15.15 8.51 -24.71
N LYS A 195 -15.68 8.74 -23.51
CA LYS A 195 -16.67 9.81 -23.23
C LYS A 195 -16.69 10.30 -21.78
N TYR A 196 -16.15 9.53 -20.84
CA TYR A 196 -16.19 9.85 -19.42
C TYR A 196 -15.14 10.90 -19.08
N TYR A 197 -15.41 11.71 -18.06
CA TYR A 197 -14.47 12.69 -17.52
C TYR A 197 -13.37 12.03 -16.67
N LEU A 198 -13.73 10.95 -15.97
CA LEU A 198 -12.84 10.07 -15.21
C LEU A 198 -13.41 8.66 -15.22
N ALA A 199 -12.54 7.66 -15.00
CA ALA A 199 -12.90 6.27 -14.73
C ALA A 199 -11.98 5.73 -13.62
N GLY A 200 -12.46 4.73 -12.88
CA GLY A 200 -11.63 3.89 -12.00
C GLY A 200 -11.65 2.43 -12.44
N ASP A 201 -10.94 1.57 -11.73
CA ASP A 201 -10.80 0.16 -12.09
C ASP A 201 -12.07 -0.68 -11.81
N PHE A 202 -12.17 -1.83 -12.47
CA PHE A 202 -13.23 -2.80 -12.23
C PHE A 202 -13.04 -3.54 -10.89
N ARG A 203 -14.09 -3.59 -10.07
CA ARG A 203 -14.17 -4.44 -8.88
C ARG A 203 -15.54 -5.10 -8.77
N GLU A 204 -15.55 -6.41 -8.51
CA GLU A 204 -16.74 -7.24 -8.39
C GLU A 204 -17.70 -7.19 -9.62
N GLY A 205 -17.19 -6.88 -10.80
CA GLY A 205 -17.90 -6.75 -12.07
C GLY A 205 -18.32 -5.32 -12.43
N MET A 206 -17.92 -4.30 -11.66
CA MET A 206 -18.36 -2.90 -11.80
C MET A 206 -17.18 -1.92 -11.72
N ALA A 207 -17.14 -0.92 -12.61
CA ALA A 207 -16.18 0.19 -12.55
C ALA A 207 -16.88 1.54 -12.36
N PRO A 208 -16.35 2.45 -11.51
CA PRO A 208 -16.91 3.79 -11.33
C PRO A 208 -16.55 4.69 -12.52
N VAL A 209 -17.52 5.47 -13.01
CA VAL A 209 -17.36 6.41 -14.13
C VAL A 209 -17.97 7.76 -13.82
N CYS A 210 -17.30 8.82 -14.28
CA CYS A 210 -17.74 10.20 -14.11
C CYS A 210 -18.17 10.81 -15.46
N GLU A 211 -19.34 11.43 -15.53
CA GLU A 211 -19.75 12.26 -16.67
C GLU A 211 -20.39 13.56 -16.15
N LEU A 212 -20.03 14.71 -16.75
CA LEU A 212 -20.51 16.03 -16.33
C LEU A 212 -20.31 16.37 -14.83
N LEU A 213 -19.23 15.83 -14.22
CA LEU A 213 -18.91 15.91 -12.79
C LEU A 213 -19.89 15.14 -11.87
N GLN A 214 -20.66 14.19 -12.40
CA GLN A 214 -21.47 13.26 -11.64
C GLN A 214 -20.98 11.82 -11.86
N TRP A 215 -21.07 10.98 -10.84
CA TRP A 215 -20.57 9.62 -10.83
C TRP A 215 -21.70 8.58 -10.97
N GLY A 216 -21.35 7.47 -11.62
CA GLY A 216 -22.17 6.28 -11.86
C GLY A 216 -21.27 5.05 -12.03
N PHE A 217 -21.81 3.96 -12.56
CA PHE A 217 -21.11 2.68 -12.71
C PHE A 217 -21.46 1.95 -14.01
N VAL A 218 -20.45 1.27 -14.57
CA VAL A 218 -20.52 0.45 -15.78
C VAL A 218 -20.08 -1.00 -15.47
N ASN A 219 -20.69 -1.99 -16.14
CA ASN A 219 -20.36 -3.42 -15.99
C ASN A 219 -19.30 -3.90 -17.01
N LEU A 220 -18.86 -5.17 -16.87
CA LEU A 220 -17.91 -5.83 -17.78
C LEU A 220 -18.45 -6.07 -19.21
N GLU A 221 -19.74 -5.85 -19.45
CA GLU A 221 -20.35 -5.79 -20.78
C GLU A 221 -20.24 -4.40 -21.44
N GLY A 222 -19.95 -3.35 -20.67
CA GLY A 222 -19.85 -1.95 -21.13
C GLY A 222 -21.15 -1.15 -21.00
N GLU A 223 -22.11 -1.66 -20.24
CA GLU A 223 -23.44 -1.08 -19.99
C GLU A 223 -23.45 -0.25 -18.69
N GLU A 224 -24.04 0.95 -18.75
CA GLU A 224 -24.25 1.81 -17.57
C GLU A 224 -25.40 1.27 -16.70
N ILE A 225 -25.06 0.42 -15.73
CA ILE A 225 -26.01 -0.09 -14.72
C ILE A 225 -26.48 1.04 -13.78
N VAL A 226 -25.58 1.99 -13.47
CA VAL A 226 -25.90 3.20 -12.70
C VAL A 226 -25.52 4.42 -13.55
N PRO A 227 -26.47 5.17 -14.11
CA PRO A 227 -26.13 6.36 -14.88
C PRO A 227 -25.49 7.43 -13.97
N PRO A 228 -24.54 8.24 -14.48
CA PRO A 228 -23.94 9.37 -13.78
C PRO A 228 -24.96 10.29 -13.08
N GLN A 229 -25.02 10.22 -11.74
CA GLN A 229 -25.98 10.98 -10.92
C GLN A 229 -25.49 11.38 -9.52
N TYR A 230 -24.47 10.72 -8.97
CA TYR A 230 -23.94 10.99 -7.62
C TYR A 230 -22.84 12.06 -7.65
N ASP A 231 -22.60 12.76 -6.53
CA ASP A 231 -21.50 13.74 -6.43
C ASP A 231 -20.14 13.07 -6.12
N TRP A 232 -20.15 11.81 -5.68
CA TRP A 232 -19.01 10.91 -5.49
C TRP A 232 -19.49 9.47 -5.28
N VAL A 233 -18.67 8.48 -5.63
CA VAL A 233 -18.88 7.06 -5.32
C VAL A 233 -17.56 6.38 -4.94
N SER A 234 -17.61 5.33 -4.13
CA SER A 234 -16.49 4.41 -3.90
C SER A 234 -16.36 3.38 -5.03
N SER A 235 -15.31 2.54 -4.97
CA SER A 235 -15.33 1.26 -5.69
C SER A 235 -16.30 0.26 -5.03
N PHE A 236 -16.63 -0.83 -5.74
CA PHE A 236 -17.43 -1.92 -5.17
C PHE A 236 -16.60 -2.81 -4.22
N VAL A 237 -17.18 -3.10 -3.05
CA VAL A 237 -16.65 -3.99 -2.00
C VAL A 237 -17.83 -4.69 -1.31
N GLU A 238 -17.74 -6.01 -1.09
CA GLU A 238 -18.78 -6.84 -0.44
C GLU A 238 -20.17 -6.74 -1.10
N GLY A 239 -20.20 -6.55 -2.42
CA GLY A 239 -21.42 -6.44 -3.22
C GLY A 239 -22.10 -5.07 -3.23
N VAL A 240 -21.54 -4.07 -2.56
CA VAL A 240 -22.06 -2.69 -2.50
C VAL A 240 -20.99 -1.66 -2.85
N ALA A 241 -21.41 -0.44 -3.15
CA ALA A 241 -20.54 0.75 -3.18
C ALA A 241 -21.19 1.90 -2.40
N VAL A 242 -20.36 2.71 -1.74
CA VAL A 242 -20.77 3.94 -1.09
C VAL A 242 -21.05 5.00 -2.14
N VAL A 243 -22.16 5.73 -1.97
CA VAL A 243 -22.56 6.81 -2.88
C VAL A 243 -22.89 8.07 -2.08
N ARG A 244 -22.51 9.25 -2.59
CA ARG A 244 -22.87 10.55 -2.01
C ARG A 244 -23.76 11.35 -2.97
N LEU A 245 -24.84 11.91 -2.44
CA LEU A 245 -25.72 12.86 -3.13
C LEU A 245 -25.96 14.07 -2.22
N TYR A 246 -25.39 15.20 -2.59
CA TYR A 246 -25.30 16.41 -1.76
C TYR A 246 -24.71 16.11 -0.37
N ASP A 247 -25.45 16.40 0.70
CA ASP A 247 -25.05 16.21 2.09
C ASP A 247 -25.46 14.81 2.64
N SER A 248 -25.96 13.92 1.78
CA SER A 248 -26.43 12.58 2.15
C SER A 248 -25.53 11.48 1.56
N HIS A 249 -25.22 10.45 2.35
CA HIS A 249 -24.44 9.28 1.98
C HIS A 249 -25.31 8.00 2.03
N GLY A 250 -25.01 7.02 1.19
CA GLY A 250 -25.82 5.81 1.02
C GLY A 250 -25.05 4.63 0.42
N LEU A 251 -25.75 3.53 0.17
CA LEU A 251 -25.22 2.33 -0.49
C LEU A 251 -26.02 1.99 -1.76
N VAL A 252 -25.32 1.62 -2.83
CA VAL A 252 -25.89 1.02 -4.04
C VAL A 252 -25.40 -0.43 -4.18
N ASN A 253 -26.24 -1.34 -4.69
CA ASN A 253 -25.83 -2.71 -5.01
C ASN A 253 -25.35 -2.85 -6.46
N ARG A 254 -24.80 -4.02 -6.82
CA ARG A 254 -24.37 -4.35 -8.20
C ARG A 254 -25.50 -4.48 -9.24
N GLN A 255 -26.76 -4.26 -8.86
CA GLN A 255 -27.91 -4.16 -9.76
C GLN A 255 -28.31 -2.70 -10.02
N GLY A 256 -27.67 -1.74 -9.34
CA GLY A 256 -28.00 -0.32 -9.39
C GLY A 256 -29.10 0.12 -8.42
N ASP A 257 -29.60 -0.78 -7.56
CA ASP A 257 -30.58 -0.42 -6.53
C ASP A 257 -29.92 0.37 -5.40
N LEU A 258 -30.42 1.58 -5.14
CA LEU A 258 -30.11 2.34 -3.94
C LEU A 258 -30.75 1.67 -2.72
N LEU A 259 -29.93 1.06 -1.86
CA LEU A 259 -30.38 0.31 -0.68
C LEU A 259 -30.92 1.25 0.40
N TRP A 260 -30.20 2.34 0.66
CA TRP A 260 -30.60 3.43 1.55
C TRP A 260 -29.75 4.68 1.27
N LEU A 261 -30.25 5.84 1.72
CA LEU A 261 -29.59 7.15 1.66
C LEU A 261 -29.94 7.91 2.95
N LYS A 262 -28.94 8.55 3.57
CA LYS A 262 -29.06 9.19 4.90
C LYS A 262 -28.12 10.38 5.03
N ASP A 263 -28.48 11.32 5.90
CA ASP A 263 -27.64 12.48 6.21
C ASP A 263 -26.50 12.06 7.16
N TYR A 264 -25.27 12.29 6.70
CA TYR A 264 -23.99 11.99 7.36
C TYR A 264 -22.93 12.96 6.81
N ASP A 265 -22.03 13.47 7.66
CA ASP A 265 -20.93 14.33 7.20
C ASP A 265 -19.86 13.52 6.46
N THR A 266 -19.60 12.29 6.94
CA THR A 266 -18.83 11.26 6.22
C THR A 266 -19.45 9.88 6.42
N LEU A 267 -19.24 9.01 5.44
CA LEU A 267 -19.46 7.55 5.50
C LEU A 267 -18.22 6.88 4.88
N SER A 268 -17.74 5.81 5.50
CA SER A 268 -16.64 4.99 4.98
C SER A 268 -17.14 3.76 4.21
N ASP A 269 -16.25 3.21 3.39
CA ASP A 269 -16.42 1.91 2.76
C ASP A 269 -16.67 0.80 3.79
N PHE A 270 -17.34 -0.26 3.34
CA PHE A 270 -17.81 -1.34 4.20
C PHE A 270 -16.85 -2.53 4.17
N TYR A 271 -16.53 -3.04 5.35
CA TYR A 271 -15.68 -4.21 5.58
C TYR A 271 -16.34 -5.11 6.63
N GLU A 272 -16.37 -6.42 6.38
CA GLU A 272 -17.04 -7.43 7.22
C GLU A 272 -18.55 -7.18 7.40
N GLY A 273 -19.18 -6.39 6.52
CA GLY A 273 -20.57 -5.93 6.58
C GLY A 273 -20.79 -4.62 7.34
N TYR A 274 -19.72 -3.91 7.73
CA TYR A 274 -19.76 -2.72 8.59
C TYR A 274 -18.94 -1.55 8.01
N GLY A 275 -19.52 -0.35 8.04
CA GLY A 275 -18.82 0.91 7.84
C GLY A 275 -18.95 1.79 9.08
N VAL A 276 -18.30 2.95 9.09
CA VAL A 276 -18.46 3.98 10.15
C VAL A 276 -18.86 5.31 9.53
N ALA A 277 -19.77 6.02 10.19
CA ALA A 277 -20.31 7.30 9.74
C ALA A 277 -20.30 8.36 10.83
N SER A 278 -20.15 9.63 10.43
CA SER A 278 -20.08 10.79 11.33
C SER A 278 -21.25 11.76 11.16
N ARG A 279 -21.59 12.46 12.25
CA ARG A 279 -22.52 13.60 12.29
C ARG A 279 -22.02 14.62 13.31
N GLY A 280 -21.33 15.66 12.86
CA GLY A 280 -20.64 16.62 13.72
C GLY A 280 -19.50 15.96 14.51
N GLU A 281 -19.69 15.82 15.82
CA GLU A 281 -18.75 15.13 16.71
C GLU A 281 -19.22 13.68 17.03
N ASP A 282 -20.48 13.33 16.73
CA ASP A 282 -21.04 12.00 16.96
C ASP A 282 -20.59 11.02 15.86
N HIS A 283 -20.22 9.80 16.27
CA HIS A 283 -19.79 8.72 15.39
C HIS A 283 -20.59 7.44 15.67
N CYS A 284 -20.93 6.68 14.62
CA CYS A 284 -21.65 5.42 14.74
C CYS A 284 -21.19 4.39 13.70
N ILE A 285 -21.25 3.12 14.08
CA ILE A 285 -21.08 2.00 13.14
C ILE A 285 -22.40 1.86 12.35
N VAL A 286 -22.30 1.61 11.06
CA VAL A 286 -23.44 1.39 10.15
C VAL A 286 -23.30 0.02 9.51
N THR A 287 -24.38 -0.74 9.45
CA THR A 287 -24.43 -2.05 8.76
C THR A 287 -25.01 -1.93 7.35
N LEU A 288 -24.80 -2.95 6.51
CA LEU A 288 -25.29 -2.98 5.12
C LEU A 288 -26.81 -2.71 4.98
N ASP A 289 -27.64 -3.14 5.94
CA ASP A 289 -29.09 -2.86 6.00
C ASP A 289 -29.43 -1.43 6.50
N GLY A 290 -28.41 -0.61 6.78
CA GLY A 290 -28.56 0.76 7.24
C GLY A 290 -28.92 0.89 8.72
N ARG A 291 -28.76 -0.16 9.54
CA ARG A 291 -28.92 -0.04 10.99
C ARG A 291 -27.69 0.64 11.60
N GLU A 292 -27.94 1.62 12.48
CA GLU A 292 -26.91 2.35 13.22
C GLU A 292 -26.66 1.68 14.58
N ILE A 293 -25.40 1.60 14.98
CA ILE A 293 -24.94 1.09 16.28
C ILE A 293 -24.07 2.20 16.90
N PRO A 294 -24.43 2.75 18.08
CA PRO A 294 -23.68 3.84 18.70
C PRO A 294 -22.34 3.33 19.26
N LEU A 295 -21.34 4.19 19.30
CA LEU A 295 -20.06 3.89 19.96
C LEU A 295 -20.10 4.25 21.45
N GLU A 296 -19.76 3.31 22.32
CA GLU A 296 -19.78 3.40 23.79
C GLU A 296 -18.38 3.09 24.38
N PRO A 297 -17.70 4.04 25.06
CA PRO A 297 -18.06 5.45 25.20
C PRO A 297 -18.01 6.21 23.86
N PRO A 298 -18.59 7.42 23.79
CA PRO A 298 -18.39 8.31 22.65
C PRO A 298 -16.90 8.48 22.33
N ILE A 299 -16.57 8.44 21.05
CA ILE A 299 -15.19 8.58 20.56
C ILE A 299 -14.92 10.02 20.17
N GLN A 300 -13.70 10.49 20.42
CA GLN A 300 -13.24 11.82 19.96
C GLN A 300 -13.02 11.84 18.43
N GLY A 301 -12.69 10.67 17.87
CA GLY A 301 -12.46 10.48 16.45
C GLY A 301 -11.95 9.07 16.17
N LEU A 302 -11.88 8.75 14.89
CA LEU A 302 -11.39 7.47 14.38
C LEU A 302 -9.89 7.58 14.06
N LEU A 303 -9.12 6.56 14.41
CA LEU A 303 -7.70 6.50 14.07
C LEU A 303 -7.52 6.17 12.59
N TYR A 304 -6.53 6.80 11.97
CA TYR A 304 -6.09 6.55 10.59
C TYR A 304 -7.23 6.28 9.62
N PHE A 305 -8.24 7.17 9.64
CA PHE A 305 -9.48 6.98 8.90
C PHE A 305 -9.34 7.33 7.41
N ASN A 306 -8.41 6.62 6.79
CA ASN A 306 -8.27 6.45 5.37
C ASN A 306 -8.80 5.05 5.00
N ALA A 307 -9.95 5.00 4.31
CA ALA A 307 -10.53 3.74 3.82
C ALA A 307 -9.52 2.97 2.94
N ASP A 308 -8.76 3.73 2.15
CA ASP A 308 -7.76 3.30 1.18
C ASP A 308 -6.55 2.61 1.83
N ARG A 309 -6.37 2.67 3.16
CA ARG A 309 -5.33 1.89 3.89
C ARG A 309 -5.88 0.66 4.61
N GLY A 310 -7.20 0.47 4.60
CA GLY A 310 -7.85 -0.68 5.22
C GLY A 310 -7.58 -0.77 6.72
N GLU A 311 -7.62 0.38 7.40
CA GLU A 311 -7.48 0.52 8.86
C GLU A 311 -8.85 0.64 9.56
N GLY A 312 -9.95 0.47 8.81
CA GLY A 312 -11.29 0.24 9.33
C GLY A 312 -11.48 -1.18 9.91
N PHE A 313 -12.74 -1.66 9.93
CA PHE A 313 -13.10 -2.94 10.55
C PHE A 313 -12.30 -4.13 10.00
N ARG A 314 -11.66 -4.87 10.91
CA ARG A 314 -11.09 -6.21 10.66
C ARG A 314 -11.20 -7.08 11.90
N TYR A 315 -11.53 -8.35 11.73
CA TYR A 315 -11.76 -9.32 12.80
C TYR A 315 -12.81 -8.85 13.83
N GLY A 316 -13.79 -8.04 13.40
CA GLY A 316 -14.81 -7.42 14.25
C GLY A 316 -14.32 -6.25 15.12
N MET A 317 -13.09 -5.77 14.93
CA MET A 317 -12.46 -4.69 15.71
C MET A 317 -12.28 -3.42 14.88
N LEU A 318 -12.55 -2.27 15.51
CA LEU A 318 -12.34 -0.92 14.95
C LEU A 318 -11.40 -0.10 15.87
N PRO A 319 -10.26 0.42 15.38
CA PRO A 319 -9.38 1.28 16.17
C PRO A 319 -10.02 2.66 16.41
N VAL A 320 -10.03 3.11 17.67
CA VAL A 320 -10.73 4.33 18.12
C VAL A 320 -9.93 5.15 19.14
N ILE A 321 -10.18 6.46 19.18
CA ILE A 321 -9.82 7.34 20.31
C ILE A 321 -11.09 7.61 21.13
N ALA A 322 -11.17 7.14 22.36
CA ALA A 322 -12.26 7.46 23.29
C ALA A 322 -12.25 8.96 23.66
N ALA A 323 -13.39 9.51 24.11
CA ALA A 323 -13.51 10.94 24.45
C ALA A 323 -12.61 11.45 25.60
N ASP A 324 -11.91 10.56 26.32
CA ASP A 324 -10.88 10.93 27.31
C ASP A 324 -9.44 10.91 26.75
N GLY A 325 -9.28 10.55 25.47
CA GLY A 325 -8.00 10.40 24.77
C GLY A 325 -7.45 8.96 24.74
N THR A 326 -8.06 8.01 25.45
CA THR A 326 -7.60 6.61 25.48
C THR A 326 -7.77 5.95 24.11
N GLN A 327 -6.72 5.31 23.60
CA GLN A 327 -6.76 4.55 22.36
C GLN A 327 -6.99 3.05 22.61
N GLY A 328 -7.67 2.41 21.66
CA GLY A 328 -8.07 1.01 21.79
C GLY A 328 -9.01 0.57 20.67
N TYR A 329 -9.78 -0.49 20.92
CA TYR A 329 -10.65 -1.10 19.90
C TYR A 329 -12.10 -1.21 20.36
N ALA A 330 -13.01 -0.79 19.49
CA ALA A 330 -14.44 -1.02 19.62
C ALA A 330 -14.85 -2.30 18.88
N ASP A 331 -15.77 -3.08 19.47
CA ASP A 331 -16.35 -4.27 18.87
C ASP A 331 -17.57 -3.97 17.97
N LEU A 332 -18.10 -5.01 17.32
CA LEU A 332 -19.33 -4.96 16.51
C LEU A 332 -20.62 -4.65 17.31
N SER A 333 -20.55 -4.56 18.65
CA SER A 333 -21.63 -4.04 19.50
C SER A 333 -21.51 -2.52 19.74
N GLY A 334 -20.42 -1.91 19.27
CA GLY A 334 -20.08 -0.50 19.46
C GLY A 334 -19.23 -0.22 20.68
N ARG A 335 -18.78 -1.24 21.42
CA ARG A 335 -18.17 -1.06 22.75
C ARG A 335 -16.66 -1.12 22.70
N LEU A 336 -16.00 -0.18 23.38
CA LEU A 336 -14.57 -0.27 23.66
C LEU A 336 -14.30 -1.53 24.52
N VAL A 337 -13.72 -2.56 23.89
CA VAL A 337 -13.42 -3.87 24.50
C VAL A 337 -11.95 -4.04 24.84
N ILE A 338 -11.06 -3.43 24.07
CA ILE A 338 -9.61 -3.38 24.33
C ILE A 338 -9.22 -1.93 24.56
N SER A 339 -8.48 -1.67 25.64
CA SER A 339 -7.78 -0.40 25.88
C SER A 339 -6.56 -0.64 26.76
N GLY A 340 -5.61 0.29 26.76
CA GLY A 340 -4.36 0.15 27.50
C GLY A 340 -3.56 1.45 27.53
N PRO A 341 -2.30 1.42 28.03
CA PRO A 341 -1.38 2.56 28.02
C PRO A 341 -0.76 2.76 26.62
N TYR A 342 -1.59 2.73 25.59
CA TYR A 342 -1.18 2.77 24.19
C TYR A 342 -1.27 4.21 23.67
N GLU A 343 -0.15 4.72 23.17
CA GLU A 343 -0.03 6.05 22.56
C GLU A 343 -0.41 6.02 21.07
N GLN A 344 -0.36 4.84 20.45
CA GLN A 344 -0.97 4.56 19.15
C GLN A 344 -1.39 3.09 19.07
N VAL A 345 -2.55 2.82 18.45
CA VAL A 345 -2.99 1.46 18.09
C VAL A 345 -3.21 1.39 16.57
N PHE A 346 -2.91 0.24 15.95
CA PHE A 346 -2.94 0.07 14.48
C PHE A 346 -4.12 -0.80 14.01
N GLY A 347 -4.30 -1.00 12.70
CA GLY A 347 -5.30 -1.95 12.19
C GLY A 347 -4.87 -3.41 12.37
N PHE A 348 -5.78 -4.29 12.82
CA PHE A 348 -5.49 -5.73 12.95
C PHE A 348 -5.11 -6.37 11.60
N ARG A 349 -4.09 -7.25 11.61
CA ARG A 349 -3.59 -8.03 10.48
C ARG A 349 -3.14 -9.41 10.97
N ASN A 350 -3.48 -10.49 10.25
CA ASN A 350 -3.21 -11.88 10.67
C ASN A 350 -3.67 -12.25 12.11
N GLY A 351 -4.68 -11.56 12.66
CA GLY A 351 -5.16 -11.77 14.03
C GLY A 351 -4.33 -11.07 15.13
N LEU A 352 -3.28 -10.33 14.77
CA LEU A 352 -2.51 -9.48 15.67
C LEU A 352 -2.69 -8.00 15.33
N SER A 353 -2.44 -7.12 16.29
CA SER A 353 -2.30 -5.69 16.02
C SER A 353 -1.08 -5.11 16.71
N GLY A 354 -0.42 -4.17 16.05
CA GLY A 354 0.62 -3.35 16.65
C GLY A 354 0.03 -2.40 17.70
N VAL A 355 0.76 -2.21 18.80
CA VAL A 355 0.51 -1.17 19.80
C VAL A 355 1.80 -0.46 20.14
N MET A 356 1.80 0.87 20.05
CA MET A 356 2.94 1.72 20.36
C MET A 356 2.79 2.34 21.74
N MET A 357 3.89 2.38 22.49
CA MET A 357 3.98 2.97 23.81
C MET A 357 5.24 3.83 23.91
N PHE A 358 5.23 4.87 24.76
CA PHE A 358 6.48 5.53 25.16
C PHE A 358 7.30 4.63 26.09
N THR A 359 8.62 4.69 25.92
CA THR A 359 9.61 4.04 26.80
C THR A 359 9.90 4.87 28.05
N ASP A 360 10.30 4.22 29.13
CA ASP A 360 10.67 4.81 30.42
C ASP A 360 11.97 4.22 31.00
N GLU A 361 12.25 4.49 32.28
CA GLU A 361 13.40 3.90 33.01
C GLU A 361 13.25 2.39 33.31
N THR A 362 12.07 1.78 33.09
CA THR A 362 11.79 0.36 33.35
C THR A 362 11.77 -0.49 32.08
N SER A 363 11.76 0.15 30.91
CA SER A 363 11.67 -0.47 29.60
C SER A 363 12.89 -1.33 29.24
N GLN A 364 12.68 -2.40 28.48
CA GLN A 364 13.77 -3.29 28.01
C GLN A 364 14.73 -2.60 27.04
N ILE A 365 14.28 -1.50 26.41
CA ILE A 365 14.99 -0.72 25.41
C ILE A 365 15.45 0.61 26.03
N ASN A 366 16.63 1.10 25.66
CA ASN A 366 17.15 2.38 26.15
C ASN A 366 16.28 3.56 25.67
N HIS A 367 15.50 4.15 26.58
CA HIS A 367 14.62 5.28 26.29
C HIS A 367 15.38 6.51 25.74
N GLU A 368 16.64 6.74 26.13
CA GLU A 368 17.44 7.85 25.59
C GLU A 368 17.70 7.71 24.07
N GLN A 369 17.72 6.47 23.57
CA GLN A 369 17.98 6.14 22.16
C GLN A 369 16.70 6.01 21.33
N PHE A 370 15.64 5.46 21.94
CA PHE A 370 14.33 5.26 21.33
C PHE A 370 13.25 5.61 22.34
N GLN A 371 12.57 6.74 22.15
CA GLN A 371 11.53 7.24 23.06
C GLN A 371 10.21 6.45 22.99
N GLN A 372 10.06 5.59 21.98
CA GLN A 372 8.86 4.78 21.71
C GLN A 372 9.26 3.38 21.28
N VAL A 373 8.35 2.42 21.50
CA VAL A 373 8.47 1.01 21.12
C VAL A 373 7.11 0.46 20.69
N VAL A 374 7.13 -0.49 19.76
CA VAL A 374 5.96 -1.25 19.30
C VAL A 374 6.03 -2.68 19.82
N GLY A 375 4.91 -3.15 20.37
CA GLY A 375 4.62 -4.55 20.68
C GLY A 375 3.37 -5.00 19.93
N PHE A 376 2.93 -6.25 20.13
CA PHE A 376 1.75 -6.79 19.45
C PHE A 376 0.79 -7.51 20.39
N ILE A 377 -0.50 -7.24 20.20
CA ILE A 377 -1.62 -7.84 20.94
C ILE A 377 -2.49 -8.74 20.04
N ASP A 378 -3.22 -9.66 20.67
CA ASP A 378 -4.27 -10.47 20.04
C ASP A 378 -5.66 -9.79 20.11
N LEU A 379 -6.69 -10.49 19.61
CA LEU A 379 -8.09 -10.05 19.58
C LEU A 379 -8.74 -10.02 20.98
N GLU A 380 -8.11 -10.64 21.99
CA GLU A 380 -8.48 -10.55 23.39
C GLU A 380 -7.78 -9.37 24.11
N GLY A 381 -6.86 -8.68 23.42
CA GLY A 381 -6.07 -7.56 23.94
C GLY A 381 -4.88 -7.98 24.80
N ALA A 382 -4.50 -9.26 24.81
CA ALA A 382 -3.34 -9.74 25.54
C ALA A 382 -2.05 -9.52 24.72
N MET A 383 -0.95 -9.19 25.40
CA MET A 383 0.35 -8.99 24.76
C MET A 383 0.93 -10.33 24.31
N VAL A 384 1.07 -10.52 23.00
CA VAL A 384 1.65 -11.72 22.37
C VAL A 384 3.16 -11.53 22.15
N ILE A 385 3.58 -10.30 21.84
CA ILE A 385 4.97 -9.94 21.56
C ILE A 385 5.28 -8.65 22.33
N ASP A 386 6.20 -8.73 23.29
CA ASP A 386 6.58 -7.59 24.14
C ASP A 386 6.96 -6.33 23.31
N PRO A 387 6.69 -5.12 23.82
CA PRO A 387 7.02 -3.87 23.15
C PRO A 387 8.53 -3.58 23.21
N VAL A 388 9.26 -4.15 22.25
CA VAL A 388 10.74 -4.09 22.17
C VAL A 388 11.28 -3.58 20.83
N PHE A 389 10.42 -3.35 19.83
CA PHE A 389 10.84 -2.89 18.51
C PHE A 389 10.69 -1.37 18.39
N PRO A 390 11.77 -0.58 18.15
CA PRO A 390 11.66 0.86 17.92
C PRO A 390 10.69 1.29 16.81
N MET A 391 10.49 0.44 15.80
CA MET A 391 9.50 0.64 14.75
C MET A 391 9.08 -0.71 14.15
N ALA A 392 7.85 -0.77 13.65
CA ALA A 392 7.27 -1.93 12.99
C ALA A 392 6.35 -1.48 11.85
N GLY A 393 6.25 -2.29 10.80
CA GLY A 393 5.19 -2.18 9.79
C GLY A 393 3.94 -2.98 10.19
N SER A 394 3.06 -3.23 9.23
CA SER A 394 1.95 -4.18 9.39
C SER A 394 2.40 -5.64 9.26
N TYR A 395 1.62 -6.58 9.79
CA TYR A 395 1.68 -7.95 9.30
C TYR A 395 1.09 -8.02 7.89
N ASN A 396 1.77 -8.71 6.97
CA ASN A 396 1.14 -9.28 5.78
C ASN A 396 1.67 -10.69 5.53
N GLU A 397 0.84 -11.56 4.97
CA GLU A 397 1.17 -12.94 4.60
C GLU A 397 1.70 -13.84 5.75
N GLY A 398 1.66 -13.36 7.01
CA GLY A 398 2.17 -14.03 8.21
C GLY A 398 3.52 -13.51 8.73
N LEU A 399 4.10 -12.48 8.11
CA LEU A 399 5.34 -11.81 8.55
C LEU A 399 5.10 -10.31 8.79
N CYS A 400 5.88 -9.71 9.69
CA CYS A 400 5.90 -8.27 9.94
C CYS A 400 7.34 -7.73 9.82
N PRO A 401 7.59 -6.71 8.98
CA PRO A 401 8.85 -5.96 8.99
C PRO A 401 9.01 -5.19 10.30
N VAL A 402 10.13 -5.36 10.99
CA VAL A 402 10.45 -4.69 12.26
C VAL A 402 11.90 -4.22 12.32
N MET A 403 12.11 -3.08 12.97
CA MET A 403 13.43 -2.49 13.21
C MET A 403 13.98 -2.95 14.55
N ASN A 404 15.27 -3.32 14.61
CA ASN A 404 15.98 -3.63 15.84
C ASN A 404 16.62 -2.38 16.49
N THR A 405 17.23 -2.55 17.67
CA THR A 405 17.92 -1.46 18.40
C THR A 405 19.19 -0.93 17.71
N GLU A 406 19.72 -1.64 16.73
CA GLU A 406 20.86 -1.21 15.90
C GLU A 406 20.39 -0.42 14.65
N ARG A 407 19.08 -0.14 14.55
CA ARG A 407 18.43 0.50 13.38
C ARG A 407 18.57 -0.30 12.09
N ARG A 408 18.51 -1.62 12.21
CA ARG A 408 18.46 -2.57 11.11
C ARG A 408 17.08 -3.21 11.04
N TRP A 409 16.53 -3.34 9.84
CA TRP A 409 15.25 -4.00 9.62
C TRP A 409 15.42 -5.49 9.35
N GLY A 410 14.44 -6.28 9.74
CA GLY A 410 14.20 -7.65 9.31
C GLY A 410 12.74 -8.03 9.49
N ALA A 411 12.40 -9.32 9.48
CA ALA A 411 11.02 -9.77 9.58
C ALA A 411 10.81 -10.83 10.67
N ILE A 412 9.78 -10.63 11.48
CA ILE A 412 9.30 -11.56 12.50
C ILE A 412 8.03 -12.29 12.07
N ASN A 413 7.82 -13.49 12.61
CA ASN A 413 6.54 -14.19 12.57
C ASN A 413 5.62 -13.75 13.73
N MET A 414 4.38 -14.26 13.70
CA MET A 414 3.31 -14.00 14.68
C MET A 414 3.63 -14.41 16.14
N TRP A 415 4.82 -14.96 16.41
CA TRP A 415 5.32 -15.29 17.76
C TRP A 415 6.57 -14.47 18.15
N GLY A 416 6.86 -13.39 17.43
CA GLY A 416 8.00 -12.50 17.70
C GLY A 416 9.36 -13.08 17.31
N GLN A 417 9.40 -14.21 16.60
CA GLN A 417 10.64 -14.87 16.21
C GLN A 417 11.10 -14.34 14.85
N TRP A 418 12.37 -14.00 14.72
CA TRP A 418 12.97 -13.64 13.44
C TRP A 418 12.87 -14.81 12.46
N VAL A 419 12.24 -14.55 11.30
CA VAL A 419 12.24 -15.43 10.11
C VAL A 419 13.26 -14.92 9.10
N ILE A 420 13.46 -13.60 9.07
CA ILE A 420 14.55 -12.94 8.37
C ILE A 420 15.29 -12.12 9.43
N ASP A 421 16.52 -12.52 9.76
CA ASP A 421 17.44 -11.75 10.62
C ASP A 421 17.48 -10.29 10.18
N PRO A 422 17.75 -9.31 11.07
CA PRO A 422 17.69 -7.89 10.73
C PRO A 422 18.79 -7.42 9.76
N VAL A 423 18.72 -7.85 8.50
CA VAL A 423 19.40 -7.33 7.30
C VAL A 423 18.37 -6.88 6.02
N PHE A 424 18.57 -5.52 6.36
CA PHE A 424 18.59 -4.27 5.52
C PHE A 424 18.75 -2.99 6.35
N LEU A 425 18.93 -1.85 5.66
CA LEU A 425 18.88 -0.50 6.22
C LEU A 425 17.43 0.03 6.26
N GLU A 426 16.59 -0.45 5.34
CA GLU A 426 15.16 -0.20 5.23
C GLU A 426 14.46 -1.42 4.62
N MET A 427 13.19 -1.64 4.96
CA MET A 427 12.38 -2.77 4.48
C MET A 427 10.91 -2.35 4.42
N GLY A 428 10.27 -2.51 3.25
CA GLY A 428 8.83 -2.27 3.07
C GLY A 428 7.97 -3.47 3.45
N ALA A 429 6.65 -3.35 3.24
CA ALA A 429 5.70 -4.43 3.47
C ALA A 429 5.89 -5.65 2.53
N PHE A 430 5.40 -6.82 2.95
CA PHE A 430 5.30 -8.00 2.09
C PHE A 430 4.10 -7.91 1.13
N VAL A 431 4.30 -8.33 -0.12
CA VAL A 431 3.36 -8.30 -1.25
C VAL A 431 3.69 -9.48 -2.18
N SER A 432 2.76 -10.43 -2.34
CA SER A 432 2.93 -11.65 -3.14
C SER A 432 4.23 -12.40 -2.84
N ASP A 433 4.47 -12.70 -1.56
CA ASP A 433 5.65 -13.38 -0.99
C ASP A 433 6.98 -12.58 -0.98
N TYR A 434 7.02 -11.33 -1.46
CA TYR A 434 8.23 -10.47 -1.51
C TYR A 434 8.08 -9.15 -0.75
N ALA A 435 9.17 -8.64 -0.18
CA ALA A 435 9.26 -7.28 0.37
C ALA A 435 10.46 -6.52 -0.23
N PRO A 436 10.35 -5.22 -0.54
CA PRO A 436 11.46 -4.42 -1.03
C PRO A 436 12.41 -4.02 0.11
N VAL A 437 13.72 -3.96 -0.15
CA VAL A 437 14.76 -3.72 0.86
C VAL A 437 15.90 -2.82 0.39
N VAL A 438 16.48 -2.05 1.32
CA VAL A 438 17.73 -1.30 1.11
C VAL A 438 18.91 -2.08 1.69
N LEU A 439 19.61 -2.80 0.82
CA LEU A 439 20.83 -3.55 1.12
C LEU A 439 21.99 -2.60 1.51
N PRO A 440 22.82 -2.95 2.50
CA PRO A 440 24.02 -2.19 2.84
C PRO A 440 25.02 -2.06 1.66
N PRO A 441 25.83 -1.00 1.57
CA PRO A 441 26.85 -0.83 0.52
C PRO A 441 27.94 -1.91 0.50
N ASP A 442 28.11 -2.64 1.61
CA ASP A 442 29.02 -3.77 1.77
C ASP A 442 28.31 -5.13 1.73
N TRP A 443 27.09 -5.20 1.18
CA TRP A 443 26.30 -6.43 1.08
C TRP A 443 26.99 -7.49 0.23
N VAL A 444 27.54 -8.51 0.90
CA VAL A 444 27.94 -9.77 0.30
C VAL A 444 26.82 -10.77 0.53
N ALA A 445 26.18 -11.23 -0.55
CA ALA A 445 25.18 -12.28 -0.48
C ALA A 445 25.74 -13.49 0.29
N ALA A 446 25.11 -13.85 1.40
CA ALA A 446 25.56 -14.95 2.24
C ALA A 446 25.56 -16.24 1.41
N ALA A 447 26.76 -16.78 1.16
CA ALA A 447 26.94 -17.95 0.29
C ALA A 447 26.04 -19.09 0.77
N SER A 448 25.10 -19.49 -0.09
CA SER A 448 23.96 -20.30 0.32
C SER A 448 24.41 -21.59 1.00
N VAL A 449 24.11 -21.69 2.30
CA VAL A 449 24.40 -22.90 3.09
C VAL A 449 23.58 -24.01 2.47
N THR A 450 24.27 -24.87 1.73
CA THR A 450 23.66 -25.98 1.03
C THR A 450 23.26 -27.01 2.09
N VAL A 451 22.01 -26.90 2.54
CA VAL A 451 21.37 -27.92 3.37
C VAL A 451 21.41 -29.20 2.55
N THR A 452 22.37 -30.06 2.87
CA THR A 452 22.43 -31.40 2.31
C THR A 452 21.18 -32.12 2.82
N PRO A 453 20.35 -32.72 1.94
CA PRO A 453 19.17 -33.44 2.38
C PRO A 453 19.64 -34.67 3.16
N ASP A 454 19.53 -34.60 4.49
CA ASP A 454 19.91 -35.70 5.38
C ASP A 454 18.92 -36.85 5.16
N THR A 455 19.37 -37.88 4.45
CA THR A 455 18.54 -38.98 3.93
C THR A 455 18.27 -40.04 5.00
N THR A 456 17.75 -39.62 6.15
CA THR A 456 17.20 -40.51 7.18
C THR A 456 15.71 -40.79 6.95
N ASN A 457 15.41 -41.33 5.77
CA ASN A 457 14.07 -41.75 5.38
C ASN A 457 13.59 -42.89 6.31
N ARG A 458 12.65 -42.60 7.21
CA ARG A 458 12.09 -43.57 8.17
C ARG A 458 10.60 -43.78 7.93
N SER A 459 10.31 -44.61 6.93
CA SER A 459 8.96 -45.07 6.62
C SER A 459 8.53 -46.17 7.59
N ASP A 460 7.54 -45.88 8.44
CA ASP A 460 6.87 -46.89 9.25
C ASP A 460 5.83 -47.65 8.40
N GLU A 461 6.26 -48.73 7.74
CA GLU A 461 5.38 -49.80 7.28
C GLU A 461 5.77 -51.12 7.95
N GLU A 462 4.92 -51.61 8.85
CA GLU A 462 5.06 -52.96 9.41
C GLU A 462 4.65 -54.01 8.36
N ASN A 463 5.57 -54.89 7.96
CA ASN A 463 5.17 -56.22 7.49
C ASN A 463 6.22 -57.32 7.68
N GLU A 464 5.71 -58.55 7.65
CA GLU A 464 6.25 -59.75 8.28
C GLU A 464 7.67 -60.25 7.87
N LYS A 465 8.41 -60.74 8.87
CA LYS A 465 9.19 -62.00 8.90
C LYS A 465 10.09 -62.38 7.70
N ASN A 466 11.39 -62.52 7.95
CA ASN A 466 11.97 -63.85 8.17
C ASN A 466 13.40 -63.85 8.74
N GLU A 467 13.87 -65.04 9.14
CA GLU A 467 15.17 -65.31 9.79
C GLU A 467 16.32 -65.51 8.77
N GLY A 468 17.59 -65.30 9.18
CA GLY A 468 18.73 -65.90 8.47
C GLY A 468 20.12 -65.22 8.58
N ASN A 469 20.97 -65.77 9.44
CA ASN A 469 22.44 -65.92 9.31
C ASN A 469 23.39 -64.69 9.22
N ASP A 470 24.09 -64.44 10.34
CA ASP A 470 25.55 -64.63 10.51
C ASP A 470 26.62 -63.90 9.66
N VAL A 471 27.45 -63.12 10.40
CA VAL A 471 28.94 -63.22 10.53
C VAL A 471 29.89 -62.19 9.85
N ASP A 472 30.62 -61.50 10.76
CA ASP A 472 32.00 -60.96 10.77
C ASP A 472 32.52 -59.68 10.04
N ILE A 473 33.16 -58.86 10.90
CA ILE A 473 34.47 -58.16 10.79
C ILE A 473 34.66 -57.03 9.75
N GLY A 474 35.09 -55.85 10.25
CA GLY A 474 35.73 -54.80 9.45
C GLY A 474 36.06 -53.50 10.21
N ASN A 475 37.21 -53.43 10.88
CA ASN A 475 37.78 -52.15 11.36
C ASN A 475 38.43 -51.39 10.17
N GLU A 476 38.45 -50.05 10.19
CA GLU A 476 39.69 -49.28 10.47
C GLU A 476 39.47 -47.75 10.54
N THR A 477 40.51 -47.02 10.99
CA THR A 477 40.45 -45.61 11.40
C THR A 477 41.64 -44.79 10.86
N ALA A 478 41.39 -43.64 10.21
CA ALA A 478 42.26 -42.45 10.22
C ALA A 478 41.43 -41.23 9.70
N ASN A 479 41.38 -40.03 10.30
CA ASN A 479 42.43 -39.10 10.77
C ASN A 479 43.41 -38.61 9.69
N ASN A 480 43.28 -37.32 9.31
CA ASN A 480 44.41 -36.39 9.35
C ASN A 480 43.98 -34.91 9.30
N HIS A 481 44.66 -34.07 10.09
CA HIS A 481 44.71 -32.60 9.94
C HIS A 481 45.68 -32.24 8.78
N SER A 482 45.79 -31.01 8.24
CA SER A 482 46.36 -29.85 8.97
C SER A 482 46.61 -28.59 8.12
N LEU A 483 46.55 -27.43 8.80
CA LEU A 483 47.42 -26.23 8.66
C LEU A 483 47.47 -25.39 7.35
N THR A 484 46.66 -24.33 7.36
CA THR A 484 47.08 -22.90 7.34
C THR A 484 48.32 -22.42 6.57
N LYS A 485 48.20 -21.25 5.92
CA LYS A 485 49.28 -20.25 5.88
C LYS A 485 48.78 -18.80 5.77
N GLN A 486 49.34 -17.90 6.58
CA GLN A 486 49.19 -16.44 6.46
C GLN A 486 50.46 -15.81 5.88
N SER A 487 50.31 -14.67 5.20
CA SER A 487 51.35 -13.64 5.07
C SER A 487 50.74 -12.33 4.56
N GLY A 488 51.17 -11.18 5.09
CA GLY A 488 50.89 -9.85 4.56
C GLY A 488 51.94 -8.84 5.07
N LEU A 489 51.96 -7.60 4.58
CA LEU A 489 52.75 -6.50 5.15
C LEU A 489 52.37 -5.12 4.55
N VAL A 490 52.23 -4.08 5.40
CA VAL A 490 52.66 -2.65 5.23
C VAL A 490 52.26 -1.85 3.96
N GLY A 491 51.82 -0.57 3.99
CA GLY A 491 51.55 0.38 5.10
C GLY A 491 52.37 1.69 5.05
N TRP A 492 51.76 2.85 4.72
CA TRP A 492 52.37 4.20 4.76
C TRP A 492 51.32 5.29 5.10
N LEU A 493 51.76 6.50 5.51
CA LEU A 493 50.90 7.58 6.07
C LEU A 493 51.18 8.99 5.48
N ILE A 494 50.10 9.68 5.07
CA ILE A 494 49.62 11.03 5.51
C ILE A 494 50.68 12.14 5.72
N PRO A 495 50.56 13.37 5.13
CA PRO A 495 49.41 14.26 5.41
C PRO A 495 48.88 15.23 4.31
N GLY A 496 47.65 15.71 4.51
CA GLY A 496 47.04 16.87 3.83
C GLY A 496 45.59 17.08 4.30
N LEU A 497 45.16 18.30 4.65
CA LEU A 497 43.88 18.56 5.32
C LEU A 497 43.24 19.88 4.90
N VAL A 498 41.98 19.85 4.47
CA VAL A 498 41.00 20.95 4.57
C VAL A 498 39.66 20.35 4.97
N LEU A 499 39.00 20.96 5.95
CA LEU A 499 37.67 20.59 6.44
C LEU A 499 36.71 21.74 6.14
N MET A 500 35.50 21.45 5.66
CA MET A 500 34.42 22.44 5.61
C MET A 500 33.19 21.87 6.32
N VAL A 501 32.80 22.51 7.41
CA VAL A 501 31.61 22.18 8.20
C VAL A 501 30.52 23.17 7.84
N LEU A 502 29.31 22.68 7.58
CA LEU A 502 28.09 23.49 7.55
C LEU A 502 27.08 22.88 8.51
N VAL A 503 26.58 23.72 9.43
CA VAL A 503 25.68 23.30 10.51
C VAL A 503 24.26 23.73 10.17
N THR A 504 23.33 22.77 10.13
CA THR A 504 21.89 23.00 10.21
C THR A 504 21.41 22.57 11.60
N GLY A 505 21.11 23.56 12.45
CA GLY A 505 20.78 23.33 13.86
C GLY A 505 19.30 22.98 14.09
N THR A 506 19.04 22.10 15.06
CA THR A 506 17.71 21.78 15.59
C THR A 506 17.01 23.02 16.16
N GLY A 507 15.73 23.22 15.82
CA GLY A 507 14.89 24.30 16.37
C GLY A 507 13.72 23.76 17.21
N MET A 508 13.87 23.74 18.54
CA MET A 508 12.79 23.31 19.43
C MET A 508 11.74 24.41 19.72
N TRP A 509 10.51 23.93 19.83
CA TRP A 509 9.36 24.44 20.59
C TRP A 509 9.59 25.60 21.60
N LEU A 510 8.65 26.55 21.64
CA LEU A 510 8.43 27.38 22.84
C LEU A 510 6.99 27.91 22.97
N LYS A 511 6.23 27.37 23.93
CA LYS A 511 4.91 27.87 24.37
C LYS A 511 5.07 29.21 25.11
N ARG A 512 4.18 30.19 24.87
CA ARG A 512 3.76 31.11 25.95
C ARG A 512 2.36 31.69 25.73
N LYS A 513 1.62 31.82 26.84
CA LYS A 513 0.34 32.54 26.92
C LYS A 513 0.58 34.04 27.08
N SER A 514 -0.33 34.84 26.53
CA SER A 514 -0.87 36.05 27.16
C SER A 514 -2.33 36.19 26.75
#